data_AF-A0A946A5P7-F1
#
_entry.id   AF-A0A946A5P7-F1
#
_cell.length_a   1.000
_cell.length_b   1.000
_cell.length_c   1.000
_cell.angle_alpha   90.00
_cell.angle_beta   90.00
_cell.angle_gamma   90.00
#
_symmetry.space_group_name_H-M   'P 1'
#
loop_
_entity.id
_entity.type
_entity.pdbx_description
1 polymer ?
#
loop_
_entity_poly.entity_id
_entity_poly.type
_entity_poly.pdbx_seq_one_letter_code
_entity_poly.pdbx_strand_id
1 'polypeptide(L)' 'MLLNDIKIHHGKFKINKNINFIKLIKLITLPGNHYEKITIVEGWEKKELNNILKSNFKKFEELDYSEVIADT' A
#
# COMPACT_ATOMS: atom_id res chain seq x y z
N MET A 1 -0.30 -28.90 1.21
CA MET A 1 0.25 -27.64 1.74
C MET A 1 -0.34 -27.48 3.13
N LEU A 2 0.45 -27.79 4.16
CA LEU A 2 0.02 -27.66 5.56
C LEU A 2 0.04 -26.16 5.91
N LEU A 3 -1.08 -25.65 6.44
CA LEU A 3 -1.26 -24.24 6.80
C LEU A 3 -0.45 -23.83 8.06
N ASN A 4 0.25 -24.77 8.69
CA ASN A 4 0.79 -24.62 10.05
C ASN A 4 1.91 -23.58 10.17
N ASP A 5 2.64 -23.27 9.09
CA ASP A 5 3.74 -22.29 9.09
C ASP A 5 3.40 -20.99 8.35
N ILE A 6 2.12 -20.75 8.09
CA ILE A 6 1.69 -19.58 7.31
C ILE A 6 1.61 -18.36 8.23
N LYS A 7 2.56 -17.44 8.06
CA LYS A 7 2.49 -16.11 8.66
C LYS A 7 1.45 -15.27 7.94
N ILE A 8 0.32 -15.05 8.59
CA ILE A 8 -0.74 -14.17 8.10
C ILE A 8 -0.41 -12.73 8.52
N HIS A 9 -0.48 -11.81 7.57
CA HIS A 9 -0.37 -10.38 7.83
C HIS A 9 -1.76 -9.80 8.11
N HIS A 10 -1.89 -9.05 9.21
CA HIS A 10 -3.10 -8.30 9.51
C HIS A 10 -3.15 -7.03 8.68
N GLY A 11 -4.31 -6.74 8.07
CA GLY A 11 -4.49 -5.53 7.26
C GLY A 11 -5.73 -5.56 6.38
N LYS A 12 -5.89 -4.50 5.58
CA LYS A 12 -6.94 -4.41 4.56
C LYS A 12 -6.40 -4.92 3.23
N PHE A 13 -7.19 -5.77 2.56
CA PHE A 13 -6.82 -6.41 1.30
C PHE A 13 -7.86 -6.15 0.22
N LYS A 14 -7.40 -5.75 -0.97
CA LYS A 14 -8.24 -5.66 -2.17
C LYS A 14 -8.48 -7.07 -2.70
N ILE A 15 -9.71 -7.54 -2.56
CA ILE A 15 -10.14 -8.86 -3.03
C ILE A 15 -10.91 -8.71 -4.34
N ASN A 16 -10.58 -9.51 -5.34
CA ASN A 16 -11.36 -9.62 -6.58
C ASN A 16 -12.51 -10.62 -6.38
N LYS A 17 -13.67 -10.35 -6.99
CA LYS A 17 -14.90 -11.16 -6.87
C LYS A 17 -14.69 -12.64 -7.22
N ASN A 18 -13.70 -12.97 -8.05
CA ASN A 18 -13.40 -14.33 -8.52
C ASN A 18 -12.13 -14.94 -7.87
N ILE A 19 -11.78 -14.55 -6.64
CA ILE A 19 -10.63 -15.13 -5.94
C ILE A 19 -10.93 -16.58 -5.52
N ASN A 20 -9.92 -17.46 -5.60
CA ASN A 20 -10.00 -18.82 -5.07
C ASN A 20 -9.23 -18.95 -3.75
N PHE A 21 -9.44 -20.04 -3.03
CA PHE A 21 -8.83 -20.26 -1.71
C PHE A 21 -7.30 -20.12 -1.73
N ILE A 22 -6.62 -20.73 -2.72
CA ILE A 22 -5.16 -20.66 -2.83
C ILE A 22 -4.69 -19.22 -3.00
N LYS A 23 -5.36 -18.44 -3.86
CA LYS A 23 -5.04 -17.02 -4.08
C LYS A 23 -5.34 -16.18 -2.85
N LEU A 24 -6.40 -16.49 -2.10
CA LEU A 24 -6.72 -15.80 -0.85
C LEU A 24 -5.64 -16.03 0.20
N ILE A 25 -5.23 -17.29 0.42
CA ILE A 25 -4.13 -17.61 1.36
C ILE A 25 -2.85 -16.88 0.94
N LYS A 26 -2.52 -16.88 -0.35
CA LYS A 26 -1.34 -16.18 -0.87
C LYS A 26 -1.44 -14.65 -0.71
N LEU A 27 -2.65 -14.09 -0.77
CA LEU A 27 -2.89 -12.66 -0.58
C LEU A 27 -2.67 -12.25 0.88
N ILE A 28 -3.20 -13.01 1.83
CA ILE A 28 -3.09 -12.68 3.26
C ILE A 28 -1.71 -12.97 3.86
N THR A 29 -0.85 -13.70 3.14
CA THR A 29 0.58 -13.84 3.48
C THR A 29 1.43 -12.67 3.05
N LEU A 30 0.88 -11.73 2.27
CA LEU A 30 1.57 -10.51 1.85
C LEU A 30 1.12 -9.33 2.73
N PRO A 31 1.88 -8.22 2.77
CA PRO A 31 1.39 -6.98 3.38
C PRO A 31 0.07 -6.51 2.74
N GLY A 32 -0.76 -5.83 3.55
CA GLY A 32 -2.02 -5.25 3.09
C GLY A 32 -1.82 -4.34 1.88
N ASN A 33 -2.71 -4.44 0.89
CA ASN A 33 -2.61 -3.71 -0.39
C ASN A 33 -3.77 -2.71 -0.60
N HIS A 34 -4.41 -2.31 0.49
CA HIS A 34 -5.41 -1.25 0.53
C HIS A 34 -4.90 -0.09 1.39
N TYR A 35 -4.67 1.04 0.74
CA TYR A 35 -4.14 2.25 1.36
C TYR A 35 -5.25 3.31 1.42
N GLU A 36 -5.59 3.77 2.63
CA GLU A 36 -6.56 4.85 2.85
C GLU A 36 -5.88 6.21 3.05
N LYS A 37 -4.67 6.20 3.61
CA LYS A 37 -3.83 7.37 3.83
C LYS A 37 -2.36 7.03 3.67
N ILE A 38 -1.56 8.02 3.26
CA ILE A 38 -0.10 7.96 3.32
C ILE A 38 0.32 9.02 4.34
N THR A 39 1.10 8.61 5.34
CA THR A 39 1.72 9.55 6.27
C THR A 39 3.08 9.92 5.70
N ILE A 40 3.29 11.20 5.42
CA ILE A 40 4.61 11.73 5.10
C ILE A 40 5.31 11.97 6.42
N VAL A 41 6.51 11.42 6.57
CA VAL A 41 7.36 11.68 7.73
C VAL A 41 8.36 12.77 7.39
N GLU A 42 8.73 13.57 8.39
CA GLU A 42 9.71 14.65 8.24
C GLU A 42 11.04 14.10 7.72
N GLY A 43 11.67 14.84 6.80
CA GLY A 43 12.93 14.45 6.16
C GLY A 43 12.78 13.67 4.85
N TRP A 44 11.57 13.33 4.42
CA TRP A 44 11.37 12.80 3.06
C TRP A 44 11.48 13.91 2.01
N GLU A 45 12.17 13.62 0.91
CA GLU A 45 12.18 14.48 -0.26
C GLU A 45 10.99 14.19 -1.19
N LYS A 46 10.59 15.19 -2.00
CA LYS A 46 9.54 15.05 -3.04
C LYS A 46 9.73 13.80 -3.90
N LYS A 47 10.97 13.45 -4.22
CA LYS A 47 11.32 12.28 -5.02
C LYS A 47 10.91 10.97 -4.34
N GLU A 48 11.08 10.86 -3.03
CA GLU A 48 10.75 9.65 -2.26
C GLU A 48 9.24 9.46 -2.18
N LEU A 49 8.51 10.55 -1.91
CA LEU A 49 7.04 10.56 -1.97
C LEU A 49 6.54 10.11 -3.36
N ASN A 50 7.08 10.71 -4.42
CA ASN A 50 6.71 10.38 -5.79
C ASN A 50 7.01 8.91 -6.15
N ASN A 51 8.10 8.34 -5.64
CA ASN A 51 8.42 6.93 -5.87
C ASN A 51 7.39 6.01 -5.21
N ILE A 52 6.96 6.33 -3.99
CA ILE A 52 5.94 5.55 -3.27
C ILE A 52 4.59 5.67 -3.95
N LEU A 53 4.20 6.87 -4.38
CA LEU A 53 2.96 7.10 -5.11
C LEU A 53 2.95 6.32 -6.44
N LYS A 54 4.02 6.41 -7.23
CA LYS A 54 4.17 5.64 -8.49
C LYS A 54 4.11 4.13 -8.27
N SER A 55 4.70 3.63 -7.18
CA SER A 55 4.74 2.20 -6.87
C SER A 55 3.38 1.64 -6.47
N ASN A 56 2.53 2.45 -5.83
CA ASN A 56 1.28 1.99 -5.23
C ASN A 56 0.02 2.40 -6.02
N PHE A 57 0.10 3.42 -6.88
CA PHE A 57 -1.06 3.98 -7.59
C PHE A 57 -0.79 4.09 -9.10
N LYS A 58 -1.70 3.52 -9.92
CA LYS A 58 -1.62 3.59 -11.39
C LYS A 58 -1.85 4.99 -11.94
N LYS A 59 -2.63 5.80 -11.23
CA LYS A 59 -2.90 7.20 -11.48
C LYS A 59 -2.79 7.90 -10.15
N PHE A 60 -1.97 8.94 -10.10
CA PHE A 60 -1.89 9.89 -9.01
C PHE A 60 -1.65 11.25 -9.65
N GLU A 61 -2.21 12.30 -9.06
CA GLU A 61 -1.90 13.65 -9.45
C GLU A 61 -0.57 14.03 -8.79
N GLU A 62 0.31 14.68 -9.56
CA GLU A 62 1.51 15.24 -8.95
C GLU A 62 1.07 16.36 -8.02
N LEU A 63 1.10 16.07 -6.72
CA LEU A 63 0.86 17.07 -5.70
C LEU A 63 1.95 18.13 -5.83
N ASP A 64 1.55 19.40 -5.89
CA ASP A 64 2.52 20.46 -5.72
C ASP A 64 3.08 20.33 -4.31
N TYR A 65 4.37 20.02 -4.22
CA TYR A 65 5.03 19.77 -2.94
C TYR A 65 4.93 21.00 -2.02
N SER A 66 4.83 22.19 -2.60
CA SER A 66 4.59 23.43 -1.84
C SER A 66 3.21 23.47 -1.17
N GLU A 67 2.19 22.81 -1.73
CA GLU A 67 0.86 22.69 -1.10
C GLU A 67 0.82 21.63 0.02
N VAL A 68 1.78 20.71 0.03
CA VAL A 68 1.83 19.60 1.01
C VAL A 68 2.55 19.98 2.31
N ILE A 69 3.50 20.92 2.26
CA ILE A 69 4.25 21.41 3.42
C ILE A 69 3.74 22.78 3.92
N ALA A 70 2.73 23.36 3.26
CA ALA A 70 2.10 24.61 3.69
C ALA A 70 1.08 24.39 4.84
N ASP A 71 1.55 23.79 5.93
CA ASP A 71 0.96 23.92 7.28
C ASP A 71 1.90 23.24 8.29
N THR A 72 3.03 23.90 8.57
CA THR A 72 3.85 23.69 9.78
C THR A 72 4.15 25.02 10.42
#